data_AF-A0A382LUW7-F1
#
_entry.id   AF-A0A382LUW7-F1
#
_cell.length_a   1.000
_cell.length_b   1.000
_cell.length_c   1.000
_cell.angle_alpha   90.00
_cell.angle_beta   90.00
_cell.angle_gamma   90.00
#
_symmetry.space_group_name_H-M   'P 1'
#
loop_
_entity.id
_entity.type
_entity.pdbx_description
1 polymer ?
#
loop_
_entity_poly.entity_id
_entity_poly.type
_entity_poly.pdbx_seq_one_letter_code
_entity_poly.pdbx_strand_id
1 'polypeptide(L)'
;MKALILNLIIWIVSLAFSGENPWEKSQMELVWDSIPHKMTFRDPVVFTPLEIKAGYLYYGGKNYWFGIPYNNSSPTIIDSPVLLDSTQYEFNIIDNFTNRQGFFIELDFLRTNLPHFIIYQNYIDFQFGMGLQFTDFFSDLTLPSKSGNEWNATSSRGEYYFHPRSIGLNVNSSLGWQLSRSNITYLYHSLGINSLSLYESLGGDRSLKGTGLSESFGIGTKYIFTEKNENYNYTLGIEIKWNRLFMESVNVPEDLSPINGIDIRSSGIFLTSGIQFGGKHTDGDIAYDFMM
;
A
#
# COMPACT_ATOMS: atom_id res chain seq x y z
N MET A 1 -8.73 13.61 4.41
CA MET A 1 -8.05 12.55 3.64
C MET A 1 -8.33 12.59 2.14
N LYS A 2 -9.58 12.72 1.66
CA LYS A 2 -9.91 12.72 0.21
C LYS A 2 -9.19 13.79 -0.62
N ALA A 3 -9.33 15.06 -0.23
CA ALA A 3 -8.64 16.17 -0.88
C ALA A 3 -7.12 16.01 -0.80
N LEU A 4 -6.61 15.44 0.30
CA LEU A 4 -5.19 15.16 0.46
C LEU A 4 -4.73 14.04 -0.48
N ILE A 5 -5.46 12.94 -0.61
CA ILE A 5 -5.19 11.86 -1.57
C ILE A 5 -5.26 12.41 -3.00
N LEU A 6 -6.32 13.16 -3.35
CA LEU A 6 -6.45 13.74 -4.70
C LEU A 6 -5.32 14.73 -5.00
N ASN A 7 -5.03 15.65 -4.08
CA ASN A 7 -3.92 16.60 -4.24
C ASN A 7 -2.59 15.86 -4.36
N LEU A 8 -2.39 14.79 -3.60
CA LEU A 8 -1.16 14.00 -3.63
C LEU A 8 -1.06 13.15 -4.90
N ILE A 9 -2.17 12.64 -5.45
CA ILE A 9 -2.22 12.05 -6.80
C ILE A 9 -1.83 13.09 -7.85
N ILE A 10 -2.46 14.28 -7.81
CA ILE A 10 -2.13 15.37 -8.74
C ILE A 10 -0.64 15.71 -8.61
N TRP A 11 -0.11 15.79 -7.39
CA TRP A 11 1.30 16.10 -7.15
C TRP A 11 2.24 15.00 -7.68
N ILE A 12 1.93 13.72 -7.42
CA ILE A 12 2.68 12.57 -7.94
C ILE A 12 2.65 12.57 -9.47
N VAL A 13 1.49 12.76 -10.07
CA VAL A 13 1.32 12.76 -11.52
C VAL A 13 2.04 13.96 -12.15
N SER A 14 1.96 15.15 -11.56
CA SER A 14 2.68 16.32 -12.05
C SER A 14 4.21 16.12 -12.03
N LEU A 15 4.76 15.53 -10.96
CA LEU A 15 6.18 15.17 -10.90
C LEU A 15 6.56 14.05 -11.87
N ALA A 16 5.62 13.17 -12.19
CA ALA A 16 5.83 12.08 -13.13
C ALA A 16 5.95 12.52 -14.58
N PHE A 17 5.52 13.74 -14.92
CA PHE A 17 5.47 14.26 -16.29
C PHE A 17 6.12 15.65 -16.46
N SER A 18 6.82 16.18 -15.45
CA SER A 18 7.53 17.45 -15.59
C SER A 18 8.73 17.32 -16.54
N GLY A 19 8.77 18.20 -17.54
CA GLY A 19 9.89 18.34 -18.48
C GLY A 19 10.13 19.82 -18.76
N GLU A 20 11.37 20.17 -19.11
CA GLU A 20 11.77 21.57 -19.33
C GLU A 20 10.99 22.22 -20.48
N ASN A 21 10.49 23.44 -20.24
CA ASN A 21 9.88 24.28 -21.27
C ASN A 21 10.81 25.47 -21.58
N PRO A 22 11.25 25.67 -22.85
CA PRO A 22 12.30 26.64 -23.15
C PRO A 22 11.87 28.12 -23.16
N TRP A 23 10.59 28.46 -22.94
CA TRP A 23 10.10 29.85 -23.07
C TRP A 23 9.19 30.30 -21.93
N GLU A 24 9.55 31.47 -21.38
CA GLU A 24 9.00 32.24 -20.25
C GLU A 24 8.97 31.57 -18.88
N LYS A 25 9.59 32.23 -17.89
CA LYS A 25 9.87 31.70 -16.56
C LYS A 25 9.21 32.56 -15.48
N SER A 26 8.09 32.11 -14.93
CA SER A 26 7.63 32.57 -13.62
C SER A 26 8.52 31.98 -12.50
N GLN A 27 8.55 32.60 -11.31
CA GLN A 27 9.34 32.08 -10.19
C GLN A 27 8.89 30.70 -9.70
N MET A 28 7.62 30.33 -9.90
CA MET A 28 7.13 28.97 -9.64
C MET A 28 7.62 27.99 -10.70
N GLU A 29 7.58 28.33 -11.99
CA GLU A 29 8.11 27.47 -13.06
C GLU A 29 9.61 27.25 -12.93
N LEU A 30 10.39 28.24 -12.48
CA LEU A 30 11.81 28.05 -12.15
C LEU A 30 12.05 26.98 -11.07
N VAL A 31 11.19 26.91 -10.06
CA VAL A 31 11.27 25.88 -9.01
C VAL A 31 10.78 24.53 -9.56
N TRP A 32 9.75 24.50 -10.40
CA TRP A 32 9.23 23.28 -11.02
C TRP A 32 10.16 22.69 -12.10
N ASP A 33 10.84 23.54 -12.87
CA ASP A 33 11.78 23.19 -13.94
C ASP A 33 13.18 22.87 -13.40
N SER A 34 13.55 23.39 -12.22
CA SER A 34 14.84 23.05 -11.58
C SER A 34 14.85 21.67 -10.91
N ILE A 35 13.70 21.00 -10.82
CA ILE A 35 13.55 19.71 -10.13
C ILE A 35 13.85 18.51 -11.06
N PRO A 36 13.48 18.49 -12.36
CA PRO A 36 13.84 17.40 -13.27
C PRO A 36 14.93 17.78 -14.29
N HIS A 37 16.16 17.28 -14.11
CA HIS A 37 17.06 17.11 -15.28
C HIS A 37 16.61 15.86 -16.01
N LYS A 38 16.13 16.00 -17.25
CA LYS A 38 15.61 14.90 -18.06
C LYS A 38 16.69 13.82 -18.26
N MET A 39 16.32 12.56 -18.09
CA MET A 39 17.18 11.43 -18.41
C MET A 39 16.62 10.65 -19.60
N THR A 40 17.40 10.54 -20.67
CA THR A 40 17.02 9.86 -21.92
C THR A 40 17.79 8.55 -22.09
N PHE A 41 19.04 8.49 -21.63
CA PHE A 41 20.00 7.41 -21.80
C PHE A 41 20.41 6.79 -20.46
N ARG A 42 19.61 6.95 -19.40
CA ARG A 42 19.92 6.43 -18.06
C ARG A 42 20.21 4.93 -18.06
N ASP A 43 20.96 4.49 -17.05
CA ASP A 43 21.02 3.08 -16.69
C ASP A 43 19.68 2.65 -16.07
N PRO A 44 19.14 1.47 -16.42
CA PRO A 44 17.92 0.96 -15.82
C PRO A 44 18.13 0.63 -14.34
N VAL A 45 17.06 0.63 -13.56
CA VAL A 45 17.11 0.11 -12.19
C VAL A 45 17.09 -1.42 -12.29
N VAL A 46 18.21 -2.05 -11.99
CA VAL A 46 18.40 -3.49 -12.22
C VAL A 46 17.89 -4.31 -11.04
N PHE A 47 18.17 -3.84 -9.82
CA PHE A 47 17.92 -4.61 -8.61
C PHE A 47 17.61 -3.71 -7.40
N THR A 48 16.64 -4.11 -6.60
CA THR A 48 16.24 -3.46 -5.35
C THR A 48 16.21 -4.54 -4.27
N PRO A 49 17.29 -4.69 -3.46
CA PRO A 49 17.39 -5.77 -2.49
C PRO A 49 16.33 -5.68 -1.40
N LEU A 50 16.00 -4.47 -0.96
CA LEU A 50 15.15 -4.21 0.18
C LEU A 50 14.41 -2.88 0.03
N GLU A 51 13.12 -2.90 0.34
CA GLU A 51 12.27 -1.71 0.44
C GLU A 51 11.24 -1.91 1.55
N ILE A 52 11.13 -0.93 2.44
CA ILE A 52 10.16 -0.89 3.52
C ILE A 52 9.06 0.08 3.12
N LYS A 53 7.81 -0.34 3.27
CA LYS A 53 6.61 0.48 3.14
C LYS A 53 5.88 0.48 4.47
N ALA A 54 5.60 1.65 5.01
CA ALA A 54 4.86 1.77 6.27
C ALA A 54 3.83 2.89 6.13
N GLY A 55 2.59 2.64 6.56
CA GLY A 55 1.53 3.61 6.35
C GLY A 55 0.28 3.36 7.18
N TYR A 56 -0.53 4.42 7.25
CA TYR A 56 -1.85 4.39 7.84
C TYR A 56 -2.89 4.17 6.75
N LEU A 57 -3.87 3.33 7.06
CA LEU A 57 -4.97 3.02 6.17
C LEU A 57 -6.31 3.19 6.88
N TYR A 58 -7.32 3.45 6.07
CA TYR A 58 -8.70 3.34 6.45
C TYR A 58 -9.34 2.24 5.64
N TYR A 59 -10.36 1.60 6.21
CA TYR A 59 -10.98 0.43 5.59
C TYR A 59 -12.50 0.45 5.61
N GLY A 60 -13.09 -0.39 4.78
CA GLY A 60 -14.53 -0.65 4.73
C GLY A 60 -14.85 -1.89 3.93
N GLY A 61 -16.15 -2.13 3.70
CA GLY A 61 -16.64 -3.27 2.92
C GLY A 61 -16.56 -3.04 1.41
N LYS A 62 -17.36 -3.81 0.68
CA LYS A 62 -17.35 -3.87 -0.79
C LYS A 62 -17.44 -2.49 -1.47
N ASN A 63 -18.33 -1.61 -1.00
CA ASN A 63 -18.52 -0.30 -1.62
C ASN A 63 -17.50 0.78 -1.21
N TYR A 64 -16.49 0.46 -0.39
CA TYR A 64 -15.55 1.44 0.14
C TYR A 64 -14.82 2.27 -0.95
N TRP A 65 -14.39 1.63 -2.04
CA TRP A 65 -13.69 2.32 -3.12
C TRP A 65 -14.60 3.09 -4.08
N PHE A 66 -15.90 2.77 -4.14
CA PHE A 66 -16.83 3.38 -5.10
C PHE A 66 -17.08 4.88 -4.87
N GLY A 67 -16.51 5.48 -3.81
CA GLY A 67 -16.58 6.92 -3.52
C GLY A 67 -15.23 7.67 -3.50
N ILE A 68 -14.11 7.03 -3.86
CA ILE A 68 -12.77 7.63 -3.84
C ILE A 68 -12.32 7.95 -5.28
N PRO A 69 -11.70 9.12 -5.57
CA PRO A 69 -11.49 10.28 -4.69
C PRO A 69 -12.63 11.32 -4.68
N TYR A 70 -13.65 11.18 -5.54
CA TYR A 70 -14.51 12.30 -5.97
C TYR A 70 -15.81 12.55 -5.19
N ASN A 71 -16.18 11.74 -4.18
CA ASN A 71 -17.46 11.93 -3.49
C ASN A 71 -17.33 12.89 -2.29
N ASN A 72 -18.16 13.93 -2.23
CA ASN A 72 -18.15 15.00 -1.22
C ASN A 72 -18.85 14.63 0.11
N SER A 73 -19.62 13.55 0.18
CA SER A 73 -20.16 13.07 1.46
C SER A 73 -19.08 12.33 2.27
N SER A 74 -19.14 12.35 3.60
CA SER A 74 -18.47 11.31 4.41
C SER A 74 -18.79 9.95 3.79
N PRO A 75 -17.83 9.01 3.67
CA PRO A 75 -18.17 7.67 3.19
C PRO A 75 -19.31 7.19 4.08
N THR A 76 -20.52 7.08 3.52
CA THR A 76 -21.59 6.39 4.19
C THR A 76 -21.10 4.97 4.24
N ILE A 77 -20.68 4.55 5.43
CA ILE A 77 -20.23 3.20 5.69
C ILE A 77 -21.52 2.37 5.74
N ILE A 78 -22.10 2.11 4.56
CA ILE A 78 -23.32 1.29 4.45
C ILE A 78 -22.94 -0.20 4.49
N ASP A 79 -21.68 -0.51 4.14
CA ASP A 79 -21.22 -1.89 4.01
C ASP A 79 -20.27 -2.31 5.14
N SER A 80 -20.67 -3.38 5.82
CA SER A 80 -19.78 -4.14 6.71
C SER A 80 -18.72 -4.89 5.89
N PRO A 81 -17.44 -4.85 6.29
CA PRO A 81 -16.39 -5.72 5.75
C PRO A 81 -16.44 -7.13 6.35
N VAL A 82 -17.28 -7.36 7.36
CA VAL A 82 -17.43 -8.65 8.03
C VAL A 82 -18.55 -9.44 7.36
N LEU A 83 -18.24 -10.68 6.99
CA LEU A 83 -19.19 -11.63 6.41
C LEU A 83 -19.80 -12.42 7.56
N LEU A 84 -21.09 -12.22 7.80
CA LEU A 84 -21.84 -12.89 8.85
C LEU A 84 -22.53 -14.15 8.32
N ASP A 85 -22.82 -15.08 9.21
CA ASP A 85 -23.69 -16.21 8.95
C ASP A 85 -25.19 -15.83 9.01
N SER A 86 -26.09 -16.82 8.98
CA SER A 86 -27.54 -16.58 9.01
C SER A 86 -28.10 -16.26 10.40
N THR A 87 -27.30 -16.35 11.46
CA THR A 87 -27.73 -16.08 12.84
C THR A 87 -27.73 -14.58 13.15
N GLN A 88 -26.97 -13.78 12.40
CA GLN A 88 -26.83 -12.35 12.63
C GLN A 88 -26.82 -11.54 11.32
N TYR A 89 -27.58 -10.46 11.29
CA TYR A 89 -27.74 -9.61 10.09
C TYR A 89 -26.97 -8.29 10.16
N GLU A 90 -26.47 -7.89 11.33
CA GLU A 90 -25.81 -6.60 11.54
C GLU A 90 -24.52 -6.71 12.38
N PHE A 91 -23.49 -5.96 11.97
CA PHE A 91 -22.22 -5.82 12.69
C PHE A 91 -21.86 -4.33 12.85
N ASN A 92 -22.57 -3.66 13.76
CA ASN A 92 -22.54 -2.21 13.92
C ASN A 92 -21.40 -1.68 14.81
N ILE A 93 -20.61 -2.55 15.44
CA ILE A 93 -19.56 -2.12 16.39
C ILE A 93 -18.47 -1.26 15.72
N ILE A 94 -18.24 -1.46 14.41
CA ILE A 94 -17.27 -0.72 13.59
C ILE A 94 -17.90 0.38 12.73
N ASP A 95 -19.15 0.79 12.97
CA ASP A 95 -19.81 1.81 12.13
C ASP A 95 -19.13 3.18 12.23
N ASN A 96 -18.52 3.48 13.37
CA ASN A 96 -17.74 4.70 13.52
C ASN A 96 -16.46 4.63 12.69
N PHE A 97 -16.21 5.65 11.88
CA PHE A 97 -15.02 5.80 11.06
C PHE A 97 -13.70 5.78 11.86
N THR A 98 -13.72 6.21 13.13
CA THR A 98 -12.54 6.12 14.01
C THR A 98 -12.11 4.68 14.26
N ASN A 99 -13.06 3.74 14.25
CA ASN A 99 -12.82 2.31 14.48
C ASN A 99 -12.36 1.61 13.19
N ARG A 100 -12.38 2.31 12.05
CA ARG A 100 -12.01 1.79 10.74
C ARG A 100 -10.63 2.26 10.29
N GLN A 101 -9.69 2.19 11.22
CA GLN A 101 -8.30 2.59 11.03
C GLN A 101 -7.38 1.40 11.23
N GLY A 102 -6.25 1.43 10.55
CA GLY A 102 -5.20 0.45 10.75
C GLY A 102 -3.87 0.96 10.28
N PHE A 103 -2.86 0.17 10.60
CA PHE A 103 -1.49 0.37 10.20
C PHE A 103 -1.02 -0.84 9.40
N PHE A 104 -0.16 -0.57 8.43
CA PHE A 104 0.33 -1.57 7.51
C PHE A 104 1.83 -1.37 7.30
N ILE A 105 2.56 -2.49 7.37
CA ILE A 105 3.98 -2.57 7.01
C ILE A 105 4.12 -3.63 5.94
N GLU A 106 4.94 -3.34 4.94
CA GLU A 106 5.42 -4.31 3.99
C GLU A 106 6.92 -4.19 3.83
N LEU A 107 7.58 -5.35 3.83
CA LEU A 107 9.00 -5.47 3.53
C LEU A 107 9.13 -6.19 2.19
N ASP A 108 9.44 -5.43 1.15
CA ASP A 108 9.74 -5.98 -0.17
C ASP A 108 11.23 -6.34 -0.25
N PHE A 109 11.54 -7.48 -0.85
CA PHE A 109 12.91 -7.94 -1.03
C PHE A 109 13.13 -8.63 -2.39
N LEU A 110 14.39 -8.61 -2.82
CA LEU A 110 14.88 -9.25 -4.05
C LEU A 110 14.16 -8.82 -5.33
N ARG A 111 13.80 -7.54 -5.43
CA ARG A 111 13.11 -7.00 -6.59
C ARG A 111 14.07 -6.86 -7.76
N THR A 112 13.78 -7.55 -8.87
CA THR A 112 14.67 -7.65 -10.03
C THR A 112 13.96 -7.21 -11.30
N ASN A 113 14.61 -6.38 -12.11
CA ASN A 113 14.12 -5.95 -13.42
C ASN A 113 14.38 -7.02 -14.48
N LEU A 114 13.57 -8.08 -14.49
CA LEU A 114 13.76 -9.20 -15.41
C LEU A 114 13.75 -8.79 -16.90
N PRO A 115 12.85 -7.90 -17.35
CA PRO A 115 12.81 -7.51 -18.76
C PRO A 115 14.07 -6.81 -19.25
N HIS A 116 14.85 -6.15 -18.38
CA HIS A 116 16.14 -5.56 -18.76
C HIS A 116 17.08 -6.59 -19.43
N PHE A 117 17.01 -7.86 -19.01
CA PHE A 117 17.86 -8.93 -19.54
C PHE A 117 17.37 -9.52 -20.87
N ILE A 118 16.16 -9.14 -21.33
CA ILE A 118 15.54 -9.66 -22.55
C ILE A 118 15.38 -8.54 -23.58
N ILE A 119 14.88 -7.40 -23.12
CA ILE A 119 14.62 -6.20 -23.89
C ILE A 119 15.56 -5.14 -23.33
N TYR A 120 16.66 -4.89 -24.04
CA TYR A 120 17.64 -3.86 -23.70
C TYR A 120 17.04 -2.45 -23.89
N GLN A 121 16.16 -2.05 -22.98
CA GLN A 121 15.53 -0.74 -22.93
C GLN A 121 15.67 -0.13 -21.53
N ASN A 122 15.65 1.19 -21.48
CA ASN A 122 15.95 1.99 -20.30
C ASN A 122 14.86 3.03 -19.97
N TYR A 123 13.73 3.00 -20.67
CA TYR A 123 12.63 3.94 -20.45
C TYR A 123 11.82 3.54 -19.22
N ILE A 124 11.49 2.25 -19.13
CA ILE A 124 10.62 1.71 -18.09
C ILE A 124 11.35 0.57 -17.36
N ASP A 125 11.30 0.57 -16.03
CA ASP A 125 11.78 -0.54 -15.23
C ASP A 125 10.61 -1.42 -14.80
N PHE A 126 10.65 -2.71 -15.10
CA PHE A 126 9.59 -3.62 -14.65
C PHE A 126 10.18 -4.68 -13.72
N GLN A 127 10.04 -4.42 -12.42
CA GLN A 127 10.62 -5.25 -11.39
C GLN A 127 9.60 -6.24 -10.81
N PHE A 128 10.09 -7.44 -10.49
CA PHE A 128 9.35 -8.45 -9.74
C PHE A 128 10.12 -8.83 -8.49
N GLY A 129 9.41 -9.07 -7.39
CA GLY A 129 10.02 -9.51 -6.14
C GLY A 129 9.04 -10.21 -5.22
N MET A 130 9.47 -10.36 -3.97
CA MET A 130 8.70 -10.95 -2.89
C MET A 130 8.54 -9.95 -1.76
N GLY A 131 7.61 -10.20 -0.86
CA GLY A 131 7.42 -9.36 0.32
C GLY A 131 6.84 -10.12 1.52
N LEU A 132 6.99 -9.46 2.67
CA LEU A 132 6.31 -9.80 3.92
C LEU A 132 5.33 -8.68 4.24
N GLN A 133 4.06 -9.00 4.44
CA GLN A 133 3.02 -8.03 4.77
C GLN A 133 2.54 -8.23 6.20
N PHE A 134 2.41 -7.13 6.93
CA PHE A 134 1.79 -7.07 8.24
C PHE A 134 0.71 -5.99 8.23
N THR A 135 -0.46 -6.30 8.79
CA THR A 135 -1.55 -5.34 8.92
C THR A 135 -2.18 -5.47 10.28
N ASP A 136 -2.38 -4.34 10.95
CA ASP A 136 -2.98 -4.24 12.27
C ASP A 136 -4.12 -3.24 12.25
N PHE A 137 -5.33 -3.66 12.64
CA PHE A 137 -6.49 -2.79 12.66
C PHE A 137 -6.81 -2.37 14.10
N PHE A 138 -6.88 -1.06 14.35
CA PHE A 138 -6.93 -0.47 15.71
C PHE A 138 -8.29 -0.58 16.41
N SER A 139 -9.21 -1.42 15.93
CA SER A 139 -10.45 -1.63 16.64
C SER A 139 -10.16 -2.44 17.91
N ASP A 140 -10.43 -1.86 19.08
CA ASP A 140 -10.45 -2.58 20.36
C ASP A 140 -11.89 -2.55 20.88
N LEU A 141 -12.79 -3.22 20.16
CA LEU A 141 -14.22 -3.13 20.39
C LEU A 141 -14.75 -4.37 21.11
N THR A 142 -15.49 -4.14 22.19
CA THR A 142 -16.17 -5.21 22.91
C THR A 142 -17.21 -5.88 22.02
N LEU A 143 -17.29 -7.21 22.14
CA LEU A 143 -18.25 -8.00 21.37
C LEU A 143 -19.67 -7.76 21.90
N PRO A 144 -20.71 -7.78 21.02
CA PRO A 144 -22.08 -7.60 21.46
C PRO A 144 -22.53 -8.69 22.45
N SER A 145 -23.08 -8.29 23.60
CA SER A 145 -23.50 -9.20 24.69
C SER A 145 -25.02 -9.34 24.84
N LYS A 146 -25.82 -8.97 23.82
CA LYS A 146 -27.29 -9.05 23.92
C LYS A 146 -27.77 -10.51 23.98
N SER A 147 -28.73 -10.76 24.86
CA SER A 147 -29.47 -12.02 24.98
C SER A 147 -30.03 -12.44 23.61
N GLY A 148 -29.61 -13.61 23.12
CA GLY A 148 -29.98 -14.14 21.80
C GLY A 148 -28.85 -14.17 20.77
N ASN A 149 -27.69 -13.58 21.06
CA ASN A 149 -26.54 -13.60 20.14
C ASN A 149 -25.47 -14.61 20.63
N GLU A 150 -25.00 -15.49 19.73
CA GLU A 150 -24.02 -16.57 20.00
C GLU A 150 -22.57 -16.08 20.03
N TRP A 151 -22.28 -14.95 20.68
CA TRP A 151 -20.90 -14.48 20.81
C TRP A 151 -20.33 -15.00 22.13
N ASN A 152 -19.46 -16.00 22.05
CA ASN A 152 -18.70 -16.39 23.23
C ASN A 152 -17.54 -15.41 23.45
N ALA A 153 -17.79 -14.41 24.28
CA ALA A 153 -16.85 -13.34 24.55
C ALA A 153 -15.71 -13.73 25.54
N THR A 154 -15.65 -14.98 26.01
CA THR A 154 -14.74 -15.37 27.09
C THR A 154 -13.61 -16.28 26.64
N SER A 155 -12.39 -15.98 27.08
CA SER A 155 -11.19 -16.82 26.98
C SER A 155 -10.62 -17.09 28.36
N SER A 156 -9.80 -18.15 28.48
CA SER A 156 -8.95 -18.41 29.66
C SER A 156 -8.05 -17.24 30.05
N ARG A 157 -7.81 -16.28 29.13
CA ARG A 157 -6.95 -15.11 29.35
C ARG A 157 -7.70 -13.77 29.25
N GLY A 158 -9.01 -13.78 29.51
CA GLY A 158 -9.84 -12.56 29.57
C GLY A 158 -10.85 -12.47 28.42
N GLU A 159 -11.59 -11.37 28.38
CA GLU A 159 -12.62 -11.15 27.36
C GLU A 159 -12.02 -10.88 25.98
N TYR A 160 -12.69 -11.35 24.93
CA TYR A 160 -12.36 -11.09 23.54
C TYR A 160 -12.89 -9.73 23.09
N TYR A 161 -12.11 -9.07 22.24
CA TYR A 161 -12.50 -7.88 21.50
C TYR A 161 -12.17 -8.05 20.01
N PHE A 162 -12.90 -7.32 19.16
CA PHE A 162 -12.71 -7.36 17.71
C PHE A 162 -11.48 -6.54 17.33
N HIS A 163 -10.38 -7.23 17.02
CA HIS A 163 -9.07 -6.66 16.66
C HIS A 163 -8.45 -7.45 15.50
N PRO A 164 -8.86 -7.15 14.26
CA PRO A 164 -8.35 -7.86 13.11
C PRO A 164 -6.85 -7.64 12.93
N ARG A 165 -6.12 -8.71 12.63
CA ARG A 165 -4.67 -8.67 12.37
C ARG A 165 -4.30 -9.66 11.28
N SER A 166 -3.37 -9.25 10.43
CA SER A 166 -2.87 -10.05 9.30
C SER A 166 -1.36 -10.12 9.28
N ILE A 167 -0.83 -11.29 8.94
CA ILE A 167 0.56 -11.46 8.52
C ILE A 167 0.63 -12.40 7.32
N GLY A 168 1.43 -12.08 6.31
CA GLY A 168 1.44 -12.85 5.07
C GLY A 168 2.69 -12.69 4.23
N LEU A 169 2.78 -13.53 3.21
CA LEU A 169 3.77 -13.44 2.14
C LEU A 169 3.09 -12.94 0.88
N ASN A 170 3.81 -12.15 0.08
CA ASN A 170 3.31 -11.70 -1.21
C ASN A 170 4.39 -11.79 -2.29
N VAL A 171 3.91 -11.86 -3.54
CA VAL A 171 4.68 -11.55 -4.73
C VAL A 171 4.28 -10.16 -5.19
N ASN A 172 5.28 -9.37 -5.60
CA ASN A 172 5.05 -8.00 -6.04
C ASN A 172 5.62 -7.76 -7.43
N SER A 173 5.00 -6.83 -8.12
CA SER A 173 5.45 -6.29 -9.40
C SER A 173 5.35 -4.77 -9.38
N SER A 174 6.31 -4.11 -10.01
CA SER A 174 6.32 -2.65 -10.09
C SER A 174 6.78 -2.20 -11.45
N LEU A 175 6.04 -1.27 -12.03
CA LEU A 175 6.41 -0.57 -13.24
C LEU A 175 6.93 0.81 -12.83
N GLY A 176 8.19 1.13 -13.09
CA GLY A 176 8.82 2.40 -12.72
C GLY A 176 9.28 3.18 -13.94
N TRP A 177 9.18 4.50 -13.88
CA TRP A 177 9.69 5.42 -14.90
C TRP A 177 10.43 6.56 -14.20
N GLN A 178 11.71 6.67 -14.51
CA GLN A 178 12.61 7.68 -13.96
C GLN A 178 12.91 8.70 -15.05
N LEU A 179 12.10 9.75 -15.11
CA LEU A 179 12.30 10.85 -16.06
C LEU A 179 13.35 11.85 -15.57
N SER A 180 13.73 11.81 -14.30
CA SER A 180 14.67 12.74 -13.69
C SER A 180 15.77 12.04 -12.88
N ARG A 181 16.91 12.70 -12.67
CA ARG A 181 18.02 12.17 -11.87
C ARG A 181 17.64 11.92 -10.40
N SER A 182 16.71 12.71 -9.87
CA SER A 182 16.36 12.75 -8.46
C SER A 182 15.04 12.09 -8.13
N ASN A 183 14.20 11.75 -9.12
CA ASN A 183 12.87 11.19 -8.86
C ASN A 183 12.51 10.04 -9.81
N ILE A 184 11.88 9.00 -9.24
CA ILE A 184 11.26 7.90 -9.96
C ILE A 184 9.80 7.75 -9.52
N THR A 185 8.88 7.64 -10.48
CA THR A 185 7.46 7.34 -10.22
C THR A 185 7.17 5.90 -10.65
N TYR A 186 6.25 5.24 -9.96
CA TYR A 186 5.95 3.84 -10.21
C TYR A 186 4.49 3.47 -9.95
N LEU A 187 4.02 2.45 -10.68
CA LEU A 187 2.85 1.64 -10.32
C LEU A 187 3.33 0.42 -9.56
N TYR A 188 2.54 0.00 -8.57
CA TYR A 188 2.80 -1.16 -7.73
C TYR A 188 1.60 -2.10 -7.76
N HIS A 189 1.85 -3.41 -7.84
CA HIS A 189 0.85 -4.44 -7.67
C HIS A 189 1.41 -5.58 -6.82
N SER A 190 0.60 -6.14 -5.94
CA SER A 190 0.98 -7.32 -5.15
C SER A 190 -0.17 -8.27 -4.93
N LEU A 191 0.14 -9.56 -4.90
CA LEU A 191 -0.77 -10.64 -4.52
C LEU A 191 -0.13 -11.47 -3.43
N GLY A 192 -0.89 -11.79 -2.38
CA GLY A 192 -0.37 -12.49 -1.21
C GLY A 192 -1.34 -13.47 -0.57
N ILE A 193 -0.76 -14.29 0.31
CA ILE A 193 -1.46 -15.24 1.16
C ILE A 193 -1.15 -14.86 2.61
N ASN A 194 -2.19 -14.72 3.41
CA ASN A 194 -2.12 -14.15 4.74
C ASN A 194 -2.75 -15.09 5.77
N SER A 195 -2.10 -15.23 6.92
CA SER A 195 -2.74 -15.70 8.14
C SER A 195 -3.44 -14.53 8.80
N LEU A 196 -4.70 -14.72 9.15
CA LEU A 196 -5.53 -13.73 9.78
C LEU A 196 -6.02 -14.17 11.16
N SER A 197 -6.31 -13.22 12.04
CA SER A 197 -7.13 -13.38 13.24
C SER A 197 -8.08 -12.20 13.38
N LEU A 198 -9.30 -12.43 13.84
CA LEU A 198 -10.29 -11.36 14.01
C LEU A 198 -10.50 -10.93 15.46
N TYR A 199 -10.24 -11.82 16.43
CA TYR A 199 -10.34 -11.51 17.85
C TYR A 199 -9.01 -11.58 18.55
N GLU A 200 -8.85 -10.72 19.54
CA GLU A 200 -7.76 -10.73 20.50
C GLU A 200 -8.35 -10.66 21.91
N SER A 201 -7.83 -11.46 22.84
CA SER A 201 -8.21 -11.39 24.26
C SER A 201 -7.34 -10.37 25.00
N LEU A 202 -7.75 -9.94 26.19
CA LEU A 202 -6.92 -9.09 27.06
C LEU A 202 -5.52 -9.66 27.34
N GLY A 203 -5.36 -10.98 27.36
CA GLY A 203 -4.06 -11.64 27.50
C GLY A 203 -3.28 -11.83 26.20
N GLY A 204 -3.78 -11.39 25.05
CA GLY A 204 -3.13 -11.51 23.74
C GLY A 204 -3.38 -12.82 23.00
N ASP A 205 -4.26 -13.71 23.51
CA ASP A 205 -4.69 -14.87 22.72
C ASP A 205 -5.52 -14.44 21.53
N ARG A 206 -5.14 -14.92 20.35
CA ARG A 206 -5.82 -14.64 19.08
C ARG A 206 -6.78 -15.77 18.72
N SER A 207 -8.00 -15.42 18.32
CA SER A 207 -9.04 -16.34 17.87
C SER A 207 -9.66 -15.89 16.54
N LEU A 208 -10.59 -16.70 16.00
CA LEU A 208 -11.13 -16.55 14.64
C LEU A 208 -10.02 -16.44 13.61
N LYS A 209 -9.18 -17.48 13.57
CA LYS A 209 -8.06 -17.54 12.64
C LYS A 209 -8.50 -18.13 11.32
N GLY A 210 -7.90 -17.67 10.24
CA GLY A 210 -8.09 -18.26 8.92
C GLY A 210 -6.99 -17.85 7.95
N THR A 211 -7.03 -18.44 6.77
CA THR A 211 -6.15 -18.07 5.66
C THR A 211 -6.94 -17.17 4.72
N GLY A 212 -6.34 -16.03 4.39
CA GLY A 212 -6.90 -15.06 3.47
C GLY A 212 -5.97 -14.78 2.29
N LEU A 213 -6.51 -14.12 1.29
CA LEU A 213 -5.79 -13.57 0.15
C LEU A 213 -5.66 -12.06 0.34
N SER A 214 -4.47 -11.53 0.06
CA SER A 214 -4.25 -10.09 -0.05
C SER A 214 -4.01 -9.69 -1.51
N GLU A 215 -4.55 -8.54 -1.88
CA GLU A 215 -4.22 -7.88 -3.14
C GLU A 215 -3.97 -6.40 -2.85
N SER A 216 -2.97 -5.84 -3.52
CA SER A 216 -2.72 -4.41 -3.45
C SER A 216 -2.43 -3.80 -4.80
N PHE A 217 -2.86 -2.56 -4.95
CA PHE A 217 -2.46 -1.68 -6.04
C PHE A 217 -1.97 -0.36 -5.46
N GLY A 218 -0.89 0.19 -6.00
CA GLY A 218 -0.29 1.42 -5.51
C GLY A 218 0.25 2.31 -6.63
N ILE A 219 0.29 3.61 -6.35
CA ILE A 219 0.95 4.61 -7.18
C ILE A 219 1.84 5.42 -6.26
N GLY A 220 3.13 5.51 -6.57
CA GLY A 220 4.08 6.21 -5.71
C GLY A 220 5.16 6.94 -6.49
N THR A 221 5.83 7.84 -5.79
CA THR A 221 7.03 8.52 -6.28
C THR A 221 8.11 8.49 -5.20
N LYS A 222 9.37 8.38 -5.61
CA LYS A 222 10.54 8.33 -4.72
C LYS A 222 11.55 9.36 -5.15
N TYR A 223 12.10 10.04 -4.16
CA TYR A 223 13.33 10.78 -4.28
C TYR A 223 14.53 9.83 -4.18
N ILE A 224 15.54 10.05 -5.02
CA ILE A 224 16.74 9.24 -5.16
C ILE A 224 17.93 10.04 -4.61
N PHE A 225 18.53 9.53 -3.54
CA PHE A 225 19.79 10.02 -3.01
C PHE A 225 20.93 9.24 -3.68
N THR A 226 21.59 9.90 -4.63
CA THR A 226 22.71 9.32 -5.37
C THR A 226 24.02 9.55 -4.62
N GLU A 227 24.70 8.47 -4.27
CA GLU A 227 26.04 8.52 -3.69
C GLU A 227 27.09 8.38 -4.79
N LYS A 228 28.04 9.32 -4.85
CA LYS A 228 29.01 9.40 -5.97
C LYS A 228 29.98 8.22 -6.03
N ASN A 229 30.30 7.62 -4.88
CA ASN A 229 31.31 6.57 -4.76
C ASN A 229 30.71 5.17 -4.58
N GLU A 230 29.40 5.03 -4.57
CA GLU A 230 28.71 3.78 -4.32
C GLU A 230 27.94 3.29 -5.55
N ASN A 231 27.75 1.98 -5.66
CA ASN A 231 27.00 1.37 -6.77
C ASN A 231 25.49 1.27 -6.51
N TYR A 232 25.02 1.80 -5.39
CA TYR A 232 23.62 1.81 -5.00
C TYR A 232 23.16 3.24 -4.67
N ASN A 233 21.84 3.43 -4.72
CA ASN A 233 21.16 4.66 -4.37
C ASN A 233 20.18 4.39 -3.23
N TYR A 234 20.07 5.33 -2.29
CA TYR A 234 19.00 5.31 -1.30
C TYR A 234 17.76 5.98 -1.87
N THR A 235 16.59 5.50 -1.47
CA THR A 235 15.32 6.05 -1.90
C THR A 235 14.43 6.37 -0.70
N LEU A 236 13.68 7.45 -0.83
CA LEU A 236 12.62 7.84 0.10
C LEU A 236 11.44 8.35 -0.72
N GLY A 237 10.24 7.85 -0.45
CA GLY A 237 9.09 8.19 -1.26
C GLY A 237 7.76 8.09 -0.54
N ILE A 238 6.72 8.47 -1.26
CA ILE A 238 5.33 8.41 -0.82
C ILE A 238 4.57 7.54 -1.83
N GLU A 239 3.72 6.67 -1.33
CA GLU A 239 2.85 5.80 -2.11
C GLU A 239 1.40 5.93 -1.61
N ILE A 240 0.46 6.06 -2.54
CA ILE A 240 -0.96 5.86 -2.25
C ILE A 240 -1.30 4.44 -2.66
N LYS A 241 -1.91 3.69 -1.73
CA LYS A 241 -2.16 2.27 -1.91
C LYS A 241 -3.62 1.94 -1.63
N TRP A 242 -4.18 1.06 -2.44
CA TRP A 242 -5.46 0.39 -2.24
C TRP A 242 -5.18 -1.08 -1.96
N ASN A 243 -5.80 -1.63 -0.92
CA ASN A 243 -5.60 -3.02 -0.55
C ASN A 243 -6.94 -3.73 -0.37
N ARG A 244 -6.99 -4.99 -0.75
CA ARG A 244 -8.06 -5.91 -0.42
C ARG A 244 -7.49 -7.05 0.41
N LEU A 245 -8.17 -7.40 1.47
CA LEU A 245 -7.87 -8.54 2.32
C LEU A 245 -9.15 -9.35 2.46
N PHE A 246 -9.13 -10.56 1.92
CA PHE A 246 -10.29 -11.42 1.82
C PHE A 246 -10.04 -12.75 2.51
N MET A 247 -10.98 -13.17 3.35
CA MET A 247 -10.97 -14.46 4.03
C MET A 247 -12.38 -15.03 3.98
N GLU A 248 -12.55 -16.16 3.30
CA GLU A 248 -13.86 -16.76 3.05
C GLU A 248 -14.42 -17.49 4.28
N SER A 249 -13.55 -18.16 5.03
CA SER A 249 -13.92 -18.94 6.22
C SER A 249 -12.91 -18.74 7.36
N VAL A 250 -13.43 -18.76 8.60
CA VAL A 250 -12.65 -18.86 9.83
C VAL A 250 -12.64 -20.30 10.35
N ASN A 251 -11.54 -20.71 10.96
CA ASN A 251 -11.34 -22.03 11.53
C ASN A 251 -11.51 -21.98 13.05
N VAL A 252 -12.73 -22.22 13.54
CA VAL A 252 -13.12 -22.19 14.96
C VAL A 252 -14.29 -23.19 15.19
N PRO A 253 -14.41 -23.79 16.40
CA PRO A 253 -15.58 -24.59 16.77
C PRO A 253 -16.90 -23.84 16.51
N GLU A 254 -17.93 -24.59 16.12
CA GLU A 254 -19.31 -24.11 16.03
C GLU A 254 -19.67 -23.39 17.36
N ASP A 255 -20.42 -22.28 17.27
CA ASP A 255 -20.96 -21.49 18.39
C ASP A 255 -20.06 -20.38 19.02
N LEU A 256 -18.84 -20.11 18.52
CA LEU A 256 -18.04 -19.00 19.08
C LEU A 256 -18.46 -17.62 18.55
N SER A 257 -18.84 -17.54 17.27
CA SER A 257 -19.04 -16.29 16.56
C SER A 257 -19.88 -16.49 15.31
N PRO A 258 -20.77 -15.55 14.98
CA PRO A 258 -21.48 -15.55 13.71
C PRO A 258 -20.64 -14.99 12.55
N ILE A 259 -19.36 -14.70 12.75
CA ILE A 259 -18.46 -14.24 11.68
C ILE A 259 -17.97 -15.44 10.90
N ASN A 260 -18.36 -15.54 9.62
CA ASN A 260 -17.82 -16.54 8.70
C ASN A 260 -16.53 -16.08 8.03
N GLY A 261 -16.37 -14.78 7.77
CA GLY A 261 -15.21 -14.29 7.03
C GLY A 261 -15.13 -12.78 6.97
N ILE A 262 -14.24 -12.28 6.12
CA ILE A 262 -14.08 -10.83 5.87
C ILE A 262 -13.80 -10.53 4.39
N ASP A 263 -14.26 -9.38 3.92
CA ASP A 263 -13.82 -8.71 2.69
C ASP A 263 -13.50 -7.24 3.02
N ILE A 264 -12.28 -7.02 3.51
CA ILE A 264 -11.78 -5.70 3.87
C ILE A 264 -11.18 -5.05 2.64
N ARG A 265 -11.72 -3.88 2.27
CA ARG A 265 -11.13 -2.98 1.28
C ARG A 265 -10.60 -1.74 1.98
N SER A 266 -9.35 -1.40 1.73
CA SER A 266 -8.68 -0.29 2.37
C SER A 266 -7.97 0.62 1.38
N SER A 267 -7.69 1.84 1.84
CA SER A 267 -6.84 2.79 1.14
C SER A 267 -6.04 3.61 2.14
N GLY A 268 -4.83 4.00 1.77
CA GLY A 268 -3.93 4.69 2.68
C GLY A 268 -2.78 5.41 1.98
N ILE A 269 -1.99 6.08 2.79
CA ILE A 269 -0.76 6.76 2.38
C ILE A 269 0.40 6.12 3.11
N PHE A 270 1.45 5.83 2.36
CA PHE A 270 2.58 5.02 2.78
C PHE A 270 3.86 5.79 2.53
N LEU A 271 4.74 5.75 3.52
CA LEU A 271 6.13 6.14 3.34
C LEU A 271 6.88 4.91 2.85
N THR A 272 7.73 5.11 1.85
CA THR A 272 8.56 4.06 1.26
C THR A 272 10.02 4.44 1.41
N SER A 273 10.87 3.50 1.80
CA SER A 273 12.32 3.70 1.85
C SER A 273 13.02 2.42 1.45
N GLY A 274 14.04 2.53 0.62
CA GLY A 274 14.74 1.36 0.13
C GLY A 274 16.08 1.67 -0.51
N ILE A 275 16.74 0.61 -0.97
CA ILE A 275 18.02 0.65 -1.66
C ILE A 275 17.79 0.15 -3.08
N GLN A 276 18.32 0.83 -4.09
CA GLN A 276 18.24 0.40 -5.49
C GLN A 276 19.60 0.47 -6.18
N PHE A 277 19.83 -0.42 -7.13
CA PHE A 277 21.02 -0.48 -7.99
C PHE A 277 20.65 -0.09 -9.42
N GLY A 278 21.47 0.77 -10.03
CA GLY A 278 21.18 1.37 -11.32
C GLY A 278 20.33 2.64 -11.20
N GLY A 279 19.69 3.07 -12.30
CA GLY A 279 18.99 4.36 -12.33
C GLY A 279 19.93 5.57 -12.41
N LYS A 280 21.17 5.38 -12.83
CA LYS A 280 22.19 6.45 -12.89
C LYS A 280 22.17 7.15 -14.24
N HIS A 281 22.62 8.40 -14.22
CA HIS A 281 22.88 9.19 -15.44
C HIS A 281 24.09 8.62 -16.16
N THR A 282 24.02 8.52 -17.49
CA THR A 282 25.10 7.94 -18.31
C THR A 282 25.82 9.00 -19.11
N ASP A 283 26.99 8.65 -19.67
CA ASP A 283 27.73 9.53 -20.59
C ASP A 283 26.88 9.95 -21.80
N GLY A 284 25.91 9.12 -22.22
CA GLY A 284 24.96 9.46 -23.27
C GLY A 284 24.04 10.61 -22.88
N ASP A 285 23.61 10.66 -21.63
CA ASP A 285 22.84 11.80 -21.13
C ASP A 285 23.74 13.05 -20.97
N ILE A 286 25.00 12.90 -20.57
CA ILE A 286 25.96 14.02 -20.50
C ILE A 286 26.15 14.62 -21.90
N ALA A 287 26.37 13.78 -22.90
CA ALA A 287 26.54 14.21 -24.29
C ALA A 287 25.27 14.88 -24.83
N TYR A 288 24.08 14.37 -24.49
CA TYR A 288 22.81 14.96 -24.88
C TYR A 288 22.62 16.36 -24.26
N ASP A 289 22.98 16.54 -22.99
CA ASP A 289 22.94 17.84 -22.31
C ASP A 289 23.85 18.88 -22.98
N PHE A 290 24.96 18.47 -23.62
CA PHE A 290 25.85 19.36 -24.40
C PHE A 290 25.33 19.71 -25.81
N MET A 291 24.34 18.98 -26.33
CA MET A 291 23.79 19.19 -27.68
C MET A 291 22.57 20.12 -27.71
N MET A 292 21.94 20.34 -26.56
CA MET A 292 20.77 21.23 -26.37
C MET A 292 21.22 22.65 -25.99
#